data_AF-A8GFU0-F1
#
_entry.id   AF-A8GFU0-F1
#
_cell.length_a   1.000
_cell.length_b   1.000
_cell.length_c   1.000
_cell.angle_alpha   90.00
_cell.angle_beta   90.00
_cell.angle_gamma   90.00
#
_symmetry.space_group_name_H-M   'P 1'
#
loop_
_entity.id
_entity.type
_entity.pdbx_description
1 polymer ?
#
loop_
_entity_poly.entity_id
_entity_poly.type
_entity_poly.pdbx_seq_one_letter_code
_entity_poly.pdbx_strand_id
1 'polypeptide(L)'
;MKLTPVHPFAASRCAHAGPQPLQHDGEPARQALLPAYLLARLTPTERHIVQALLSGQDLTAIAWKLQRDIRTISSHKQRAMGKLGLTSNAMLHALGALLNPPLSVDITARRQLLAPREQQVLNALLNGHSVSDIAHQQARSVKTVSFQKRHLMQKLGLHSEVELFALAPQQARALLANWPASTELGLREEKVCITNTPI
;
A
#
# COMPACT_ATOMS: atom_id res chain seq x y z
N MET A 1 -30.82 58.61 38.40
CA MET A 1 -30.45 57.23 38.04
C MET A 1 -30.33 57.16 36.52
N LYS A 2 -29.10 57.29 35.98
CA LYS A 2 -28.85 57.35 34.53
C LYS A 2 -28.42 55.97 34.04
N LEU A 3 -29.21 55.40 33.14
CA LEU A 3 -28.90 54.22 32.34
C LEU A 3 -27.86 54.59 31.28
N THR A 4 -26.72 53.89 31.25
CA THR A 4 -25.78 53.93 30.13
C THR A 4 -25.96 52.68 29.27
N PRO A 5 -25.92 52.80 27.93
CA PRO A 5 -26.11 51.66 27.04
C PRO A 5 -24.81 50.87 26.84
N VAL A 6 -24.96 49.55 26.80
CA VAL A 6 -23.91 48.58 26.52
C VAL A 6 -23.62 48.59 25.01
N HIS A 7 -22.37 48.88 24.63
CA HIS A 7 -21.90 48.80 23.24
C HIS A 7 -21.92 47.36 22.71
N PRO A 8 -22.20 47.14 21.40
CA PRO A 8 -22.24 45.82 20.82
C PRO A 8 -20.84 45.23 20.61
N PHE A 9 -20.71 43.95 20.99
CA PHE A 9 -19.55 43.10 20.73
C PHE A 9 -19.34 42.95 19.22
N ALA A 10 -18.25 43.54 18.70
CA ALA A 10 -17.81 43.30 17.34
C ALA A 10 -17.28 41.87 17.22
N ALA A 11 -17.98 41.02 16.46
CA ALA A 11 -17.53 39.69 16.10
C ALA A 11 -16.31 39.77 15.18
N SER A 12 -15.11 39.55 15.72
CA SER A 12 -13.91 39.28 14.93
C SER A 12 -14.07 37.93 14.22
N ARG A 13 -14.20 37.98 12.90
CA ARG A 13 -14.12 36.81 12.01
C ARG A 13 -12.69 36.28 12.06
N CYS A 14 -12.45 35.23 12.85
CA CYS A 14 -11.26 34.40 12.70
C CYS A 14 -11.35 33.66 11.37
N ALA A 15 -10.68 34.18 10.34
CA ALA A 15 -10.43 33.46 9.12
C ALA A 15 -9.47 32.31 9.43
N HIS A 16 -10.04 31.12 9.68
CA HIS A 16 -9.35 29.84 9.66
C HIS A 16 -8.76 29.61 8.26
N ALA A 17 -7.52 30.08 8.07
CA ALA A 17 -6.65 29.59 7.02
C ALA A 17 -6.33 28.12 7.36
N GLY A 18 -7.04 27.19 6.73
CA GLY A 18 -6.73 25.77 6.82
C GLY A 18 -5.29 25.51 6.36
N PRO A 19 -4.62 24.46 6.87
CA PRO A 19 -3.27 24.12 6.45
C PRO A 19 -3.28 23.83 4.94
N GLN A 20 -2.55 24.64 4.18
CA GLN A 20 -2.30 24.38 2.77
C GLN A 20 -1.53 23.06 2.66
N PRO A 21 -2.01 22.08 1.87
CA PRO A 21 -1.20 20.90 1.60
C PRO A 21 -0.01 21.34 0.76
N LEU A 22 1.19 21.18 1.32
CA LEU A 22 2.45 21.30 0.61
C LEU A 22 2.39 20.39 -0.64
N GLN A 23 2.28 21.02 -1.81
CA GLN A 23 2.41 20.36 -3.08
C GLN A 23 3.87 19.95 -3.22
N HIS A 24 4.13 18.65 -3.05
CA HIS A 24 5.39 18.06 -3.48
C HIS A 24 5.34 17.96 -5.01
N ASP A 25 5.96 18.92 -5.70
CA ASP A 25 6.39 18.77 -7.08
C ASP A 25 7.50 17.72 -7.13
N GLY A 26 7.09 16.44 -7.09
CA GLY A 26 7.93 15.32 -7.46
C GLY A 26 7.67 14.95 -8.91
N GLU A 27 8.72 14.91 -9.72
CA GLU A 27 8.82 14.11 -10.96
C GLU A 27 7.80 12.96 -10.99
N PRO A 28 7.04 12.73 -12.08
CA PRO A 28 6.07 11.64 -12.13
C PRO A 28 6.83 10.31 -12.07
N ALA A 29 7.08 9.84 -10.85
CA ALA A 29 7.68 8.56 -10.56
C ALA A 29 6.97 7.53 -11.43
N ARG A 30 7.73 6.82 -12.27
CA ARG A 30 7.23 5.79 -13.19
C ARG A 30 6.12 5.02 -12.50
N GLN A 31 4.88 5.32 -12.87
CA GLN A 31 3.73 4.77 -12.18
C GLN A 31 3.69 3.28 -12.50
N ALA A 32 3.45 2.42 -11.49
CA ALA A 32 3.23 0.99 -11.69
C ALA A 32 2.03 0.77 -12.62
N LEU A 33 2.24 0.75 -13.94
CA LEU A 33 1.16 0.62 -14.91
C LEU A 33 0.90 -0.87 -15.16
N LEU A 34 -0.36 -1.26 -14.97
CA LEU A 34 -0.81 -2.58 -15.40
C LEU A 34 -0.79 -2.68 -16.94
N PRO A 35 -0.44 -3.85 -17.51
CA PRO A 35 -0.58 -4.09 -18.94
C PRO A 35 -2.00 -3.85 -19.46
N ALA A 36 -2.09 -3.49 -20.74
CA ALA A 36 -3.36 -3.13 -21.38
C ALA A 36 -4.43 -4.22 -21.29
N TYR A 37 -4.05 -5.50 -21.37
CA TYR A 37 -4.99 -6.62 -21.31
C TYR A 37 -5.63 -6.78 -19.92
N LEU A 38 -4.92 -6.48 -18.83
CA LEU A 38 -5.48 -6.47 -17.48
C LEU A 38 -6.39 -5.26 -17.29
N LEU A 39 -5.97 -4.09 -17.80
CA LEU A 39 -6.77 -2.87 -17.76
C LEU A 39 -8.09 -3.04 -18.53
N ALA A 40 -8.11 -3.77 -19.64
CA ALA A 40 -9.32 -4.00 -20.44
C ALA A 40 -10.43 -4.74 -19.66
N ARG A 41 -10.09 -5.47 -18.59
CA ARG A 41 -11.06 -6.18 -17.73
C ARG A 41 -11.72 -5.28 -16.68
N LEU A 42 -11.22 -4.05 -16.51
CA LEU A 42 -11.60 -3.14 -15.44
C LEU A 42 -12.40 -1.94 -15.97
N THR A 43 -13.37 -1.46 -15.20
CA THR A 43 -14.04 -0.19 -15.49
C THR A 43 -13.07 0.99 -15.31
N PRO A 44 -13.35 2.19 -15.87
CA PRO A 44 -12.49 3.37 -15.65
C PRO A 44 -12.23 3.67 -14.17
N THR A 45 -13.25 3.55 -13.31
CA THR A 45 -13.13 3.75 -11.86
C THR A 45 -12.28 2.66 -11.20
N GLU A 46 -12.49 1.40 -11.55
CA GLU A 46 -11.70 0.29 -11.02
C GLU A 46 -10.23 0.40 -11.43
N ARG A 47 -9.95 0.77 -12.68
CA ARG A 47 -8.59 1.05 -13.17
C ARG A 47 -7.91 2.13 -12.35
N HIS A 48 -8.58 3.27 -12.13
CA HIS A 48 -8.03 4.36 -11.33
C HIS A 48 -7.71 3.92 -9.90
N ILE A 49 -8.65 3.22 -9.25
CA ILE A 49 -8.49 2.77 -7.86
C ILE A 49 -7.34 1.76 -7.76
N VAL A 50 -7.28 0.76 -8.64
CA VAL A 50 -6.19 -0.22 -8.63
C VAL A 50 -4.86 0.45 -8.91
N GLN A 51 -4.77 1.35 -9.90
CA GLN A 51 -3.56 2.09 -10.21
C GLN A 51 -3.04 2.87 -8.98
N ALA A 52 -3.94 3.54 -8.26
CA ALA A 52 -3.59 4.27 -7.04
C ALA A 52 -3.12 3.34 -5.91
N LEU A 53 -3.76 2.18 -5.74
CA LEU A 53 -3.36 1.19 -4.73
C LEU A 53 -1.98 0.56 -5.06
N LEU A 54 -1.73 0.27 -6.34
CA LEU A 54 -0.44 -0.24 -6.82
C LEU A 54 0.67 0.82 -6.68
N SER A 55 0.33 2.10 -6.73
CA SER A 55 1.26 3.20 -6.43
C SER A 55 1.43 3.48 -4.93
N GLY A 56 0.88 2.62 -4.05
CA GLY A 56 1.03 2.75 -2.59
C GLY A 56 0.06 3.71 -1.90
N GLN A 57 -0.95 4.24 -2.59
CA GLN A 57 -1.97 5.09 -1.93
C GLN A 57 -2.93 4.25 -1.08
N ASP A 58 -3.39 4.80 0.03
CA ASP A 58 -4.43 4.17 0.85
C ASP A 58 -5.86 4.53 0.38
N LEU A 59 -6.84 3.76 0.85
CA LEU A 59 -8.25 3.93 0.46
C LEU A 59 -8.84 5.28 0.90
N THR A 60 -8.35 5.86 2.00
CA THR A 60 -8.80 7.16 2.50
C THR A 60 -8.33 8.28 1.57
N ALA A 61 -7.07 8.23 1.15
CA ALA A 61 -6.51 9.18 0.19
C ALA A 61 -7.27 9.11 -1.16
N ILE A 62 -7.58 7.90 -1.64
CA ILE A 62 -8.34 7.70 -2.87
C ILE A 62 -9.77 8.23 -2.72
N ALA A 63 -10.44 7.93 -1.60
CA ALA A 63 -11.79 8.39 -1.31
C ALA A 63 -11.88 9.92 -1.30
N TRP A 64 -10.91 10.58 -0.67
CA TRP A 64 -10.80 12.03 -0.66
C TRP A 64 -10.60 12.61 -2.07
N LYS A 65 -9.66 12.05 -2.85
CA LYS A 65 -9.38 12.48 -4.23
C LYS A 65 -10.59 12.32 -5.15
N LEU A 66 -11.32 11.21 -5.02
CA LEU A 66 -12.49 10.92 -5.85
C LEU A 66 -13.80 11.49 -5.29
N GLN A 67 -13.76 12.20 -4.15
CA GLN A 67 -14.93 12.75 -3.46
C GLN A 67 -16.03 11.70 -3.28
N ARG A 68 -15.64 10.51 -2.80
CA ARG A 68 -16.54 9.35 -2.69
C ARG A 68 -16.40 8.68 -1.33
N ASP A 69 -17.48 8.02 -0.90
CA ASP A 69 -17.47 7.26 0.34
C ASP A 69 -16.44 6.12 0.30
N ILE A 70 -15.70 5.94 1.40
CA ILE A 70 -14.63 4.94 1.50
C ILE A 70 -15.13 3.50 1.32
N ARG A 71 -16.37 3.18 1.71
CA ARG A 71 -16.97 1.86 1.47
C ARG A 71 -17.22 1.62 -0.01
N THR A 72 -17.53 2.68 -0.76
CA THR A 72 -17.66 2.62 -2.22
C THR A 72 -16.31 2.32 -2.87
N ILE A 73 -15.25 3.03 -2.46
CA ILE A 73 -13.89 2.75 -2.96
C ILE A 73 -13.46 1.32 -2.60
N SER A 74 -13.70 0.88 -1.37
CA SER A 74 -13.42 -0.49 -0.92
C SER A 74 -14.17 -1.54 -1.76
N SER A 75 -15.44 -1.29 -2.08
CA SER A 75 -16.25 -2.17 -2.94
C SER A 75 -15.69 -2.25 -4.36
N HIS A 76 -15.29 -1.11 -4.95
CA HIS A 76 -14.64 -1.09 -6.25
C HIS A 76 -13.28 -1.80 -6.24
N LYS A 77 -12.47 -1.61 -5.18
CA LYS A 77 -11.22 -2.38 -5.00
C LYS A 77 -11.51 -3.87 -5.04
N GLN A 78 -12.48 -4.35 -4.28
CA GLN A 78 -12.77 -5.77 -4.18
C GLN A 78 -13.25 -6.36 -5.52
N ARG A 79 -14.10 -5.63 -6.25
CA ARG A 79 -14.55 -6.01 -7.60
C ARG A 79 -13.39 -6.05 -8.58
N ALA A 80 -12.52 -5.04 -8.54
CA ALA A 80 -11.35 -4.97 -9.40
C ALA A 80 -10.37 -6.11 -9.12
N MET A 81 -10.10 -6.42 -7.86
CA MET A 81 -9.29 -7.58 -7.46
C MET A 81 -9.88 -8.89 -7.99
N GLY A 82 -11.20 -9.10 -7.85
CA GLY A 82 -11.89 -10.25 -8.42
C GLY A 82 -11.74 -10.35 -9.94
N LYS A 83 -11.87 -9.22 -10.64
CA LYS A 83 -11.65 -9.13 -12.10
C LYS A 83 -10.21 -9.42 -12.51
N LEU A 84 -9.23 -9.07 -11.68
CA LEU A 84 -7.82 -9.39 -11.90
C LEU A 84 -7.45 -10.81 -11.44
N GLY A 85 -8.32 -11.51 -10.70
CA GLY A 85 -8.00 -12.82 -10.10
C GLY A 85 -7.08 -12.73 -8.89
N LEU A 86 -6.97 -11.57 -8.25
CA LEU A 86 -6.24 -11.38 -7.00
C LEU A 86 -7.15 -11.72 -5.82
N THR A 87 -6.73 -12.65 -4.95
CA THR A 87 -7.58 -13.15 -3.86
C THR A 87 -7.34 -12.46 -2.52
N SER A 88 -6.26 -11.68 -2.38
CA SER A 88 -5.90 -11.00 -1.14
C SER A 88 -5.26 -9.64 -1.36
N ASN A 89 -5.31 -8.77 -0.34
CA ASN A 89 -4.59 -7.49 -0.38
C ASN A 89 -3.08 -7.70 -0.47
N ALA A 90 -2.56 -8.79 0.12
CA ALA A 90 -1.14 -9.14 0.02
C ALA A 90 -0.71 -9.35 -1.43
N MET A 91 -1.51 -10.06 -2.24
CA MET A 91 -1.24 -10.20 -3.67
C MET A 91 -1.30 -8.86 -4.41
N LEU A 92 -2.26 -7.98 -4.06
CA LEU A 92 -2.34 -6.64 -4.64
C LEU A 92 -1.10 -5.81 -4.33
N HIS A 93 -0.63 -5.81 -3.09
CA HIS A 93 0.57 -5.08 -2.68
C HIS A 93 1.85 -5.70 -3.26
N ALA A 94 1.94 -7.03 -3.32
CA ALA A 94 3.03 -7.75 -3.98
C ALA A 94 3.10 -7.40 -5.47
N LEU A 95 1.95 -7.30 -6.15
CA LEU A 95 1.91 -6.87 -7.55
C LEU A 95 2.43 -5.44 -7.70
N GLY A 96 1.97 -4.53 -6.84
CA GLY A 96 2.50 -3.16 -6.82
C GLY A 96 4.02 -3.14 -6.59
N ALA A 97 4.52 -3.98 -5.70
CA ALA A 97 5.94 -4.02 -5.35
C ALA A 97 6.82 -4.44 -6.53
N LEU A 98 6.33 -5.38 -7.35
CA LEU A 98 7.07 -5.88 -8.51
C LEU A 98 6.96 -4.96 -9.74
N LEU A 99 5.90 -4.14 -9.83
CA LEU A 99 5.70 -3.18 -10.91
C LEU A 99 6.40 -1.84 -10.65
N ASN A 100 6.70 -1.52 -9.39
CA ASN A 100 7.41 -0.31 -9.00
C ASN A 100 8.93 -0.51 -9.01
N PRO A 101 9.72 0.58 -9.11
CA PRO A 101 11.17 0.49 -8.98
C PRO A 101 11.58 -0.09 -7.62
N PRO A 102 12.74 -0.77 -7.55
CA PRO A 102 13.24 -1.31 -6.30
C PRO A 102 13.53 -0.21 -5.28
N LEU A 103 13.38 -0.55 -3.99
CA LEU A 103 13.72 0.35 -2.89
C LEU A 103 15.22 0.64 -2.85
N SER A 104 15.58 1.75 -2.20
CA SER A 104 16.98 2.10 -1.97
C SER A 104 17.67 1.08 -1.04
N VAL A 105 18.99 0.95 -1.21
CA VAL A 105 19.82 -0.02 -0.46
C VAL A 105 19.77 0.24 1.06
N ASP A 106 19.68 1.50 1.49
CA ASP A 106 19.59 1.89 2.90
C ASP A 106 18.34 1.30 3.59
N ILE A 107 17.18 1.38 2.94
CA ILE A 107 15.93 0.82 3.47
C ILE A 107 16.05 -0.70 3.64
N THR A 108 16.70 -1.37 2.68
CA THR A 108 16.95 -2.81 2.72
C THR A 108 17.90 -3.18 3.87
N ALA A 109 18.91 -2.37 4.16
CA ALA A 109 19.83 -2.58 5.27
C ALA A 109 19.13 -2.45 6.63
N ARG A 110 18.23 -1.48 6.81
CA ARG A 110 17.45 -1.28 8.04
C ARG A 110 16.58 -2.49 8.42
N ARG A 111 16.20 -3.32 7.44
CA ARG A 111 15.50 -4.59 7.68
C ARG A 111 16.26 -5.52 8.64
N GLN A 112 17.59 -5.50 8.60
CA GLN A 112 18.44 -6.33 9.47
C GLN A 112 18.44 -5.83 10.93
N LEU A 113 18.05 -4.58 11.16
CA LEU A 113 18.02 -3.94 12.49
C LEU A 113 16.66 -4.10 13.20
N LEU A 114 15.73 -4.83 12.60
CA LEU A 114 14.42 -5.11 13.20
C LEU A 114 14.56 -6.05 14.39
N ALA A 115 13.80 -5.75 15.45
CA ALA A 115 13.75 -6.64 16.61
C ALA A 115 13.09 -7.98 16.21
N PRO A 116 13.37 -9.09 16.92
CA PRO A 116 12.82 -10.40 16.58
C PRO A 116 11.28 -10.41 16.43
N ARG A 117 10.57 -9.63 17.27
CA ARG A 117 9.12 -9.51 17.18
C ARG A 117 8.65 -8.75 15.94
N GLU A 118 9.37 -7.71 15.55
CA GLU A 118 9.10 -6.94 14.33
C GLU A 118 9.34 -7.80 13.09
N GLN A 119 10.41 -8.61 13.10
CA GLN A 119 10.70 -9.59 12.05
C GLN A 119 9.62 -10.66 11.93
N GLN A 120 9.06 -11.16 13.05
CA GLN A 120 7.93 -12.11 13.01
C GLN A 120 6.70 -11.52 12.30
N VAL A 121 6.33 -10.28 12.65
CA VAL A 121 5.21 -9.59 12.00
C VAL A 121 5.51 -9.33 10.53
N LEU A 122 6.72 -8.85 10.20
CA LEU A 122 7.14 -8.63 8.81
C LEU A 122 7.04 -9.91 7.97
N ASN A 123 7.63 -11.00 8.44
CA ASN A 123 7.64 -12.27 7.71
C ASN A 123 6.22 -12.82 7.53
N ALA A 124 5.35 -12.70 8.53
CA ALA A 124 3.97 -13.14 8.41
C ALA A 124 3.19 -12.32 7.35
N LEU A 125 3.37 -11.00 7.33
CA LEU A 125 2.78 -10.13 6.30
C LEU A 125 3.29 -10.48 4.90
N LEU A 126 4.60 -10.68 4.75
CA LEU A 126 5.23 -11.05 3.47
C LEU A 126 4.82 -12.45 2.97
N ASN A 127 4.43 -13.34 3.89
CA ASN A 127 3.83 -14.64 3.57
C ASN A 127 2.33 -14.55 3.25
N GLY A 128 1.75 -13.35 3.23
CA GLY A 128 0.38 -13.10 2.83
C GLY A 128 -0.65 -13.16 3.96
N HIS A 129 -0.23 -13.28 5.23
CA HIS A 129 -1.15 -13.22 6.36
C HIS A 129 -1.69 -11.81 6.57
N SER A 130 -2.99 -11.70 6.86
CA SER A 130 -3.58 -10.43 7.28
C SER A 130 -3.21 -10.09 8.73
N VAL A 131 -3.38 -8.83 9.12
CA VAL A 131 -3.20 -8.39 10.52
C VAL A 131 -4.10 -9.19 11.46
N SER A 132 -5.30 -9.57 11.02
CA SER A 132 -6.21 -10.42 11.80
C SER A 132 -5.69 -11.84 11.96
N ASP A 133 -5.17 -12.46 10.88
CA ASP A 133 -4.60 -13.80 10.94
C ASP A 133 -3.41 -13.85 11.91
N ILE A 134 -2.53 -12.84 11.82
CA ILE A 134 -1.37 -12.69 12.71
C ILE A 134 -1.81 -12.51 14.16
N ALA A 135 -2.86 -11.72 14.41
CA ALA A 135 -3.42 -11.52 15.74
C ALA A 135 -3.92 -12.84 16.34
N HIS A 136 -4.63 -13.64 15.55
CA HIS A 136 -5.08 -14.98 15.95
C HIS A 136 -3.89 -15.91 16.22
N GLN A 137 -2.93 -16.00 15.31
CA GLN A 137 -1.74 -16.86 15.45
C GLN A 137 -0.89 -16.52 16.68
N GLN A 138 -0.79 -15.24 17.02
CA GLN A 138 0.05 -14.76 18.12
C GLN A 138 -0.71 -14.60 19.45
N ALA A 139 -2.00 -14.95 19.50
CA ALA A 139 -2.89 -14.71 20.65
C ALA A 139 -2.84 -13.25 21.15
N ARG A 140 -2.94 -12.30 20.22
CA ARG A 140 -2.94 -10.85 20.50
C ARG A 140 -4.15 -10.17 19.88
N SER A 141 -4.44 -8.95 20.33
CA SER A 141 -5.47 -8.14 19.68
C SER A 141 -5.03 -7.66 18.30
N VAL A 142 -5.98 -7.49 17.38
CA VAL A 142 -5.76 -6.86 16.06
C VAL A 142 -5.15 -5.47 16.23
N LYS A 143 -5.56 -4.71 17.26
CA LYS A 143 -5.01 -3.39 17.57
C LYS A 143 -3.51 -3.45 17.87
N THR A 144 -3.07 -4.45 18.63
CA THR A 144 -1.66 -4.67 18.95
C THR A 144 -0.84 -4.98 17.70
N VAL A 145 -1.30 -5.91 16.86
CA VAL A 145 -0.58 -6.27 15.63
C VAL A 145 -0.57 -5.12 14.64
N SER A 146 -1.67 -4.38 14.51
CA SER A 146 -1.75 -3.16 13.69
C SER A 146 -0.75 -2.09 14.16
N PHE A 147 -0.64 -1.88 15.48
CA PHE A 147 0.37 -1.00 16.06
C PHE A 147 1.79 -1.48 15.73
N GLN A 148 2.07 -2.78 15.89
CA GLN A 148 3.38 -3.38 15.58
C GLN A 148 3.74 -3.20 14.11
N LYS A 149 2.81 -3.46 13.18
CA LYS A 149 2.99 -3.24 11.74
C LYS A 149 3.33 -1.78 11.43
N ARG A 150 2.58 -0.83 12.01
CA ARG A 150 2.82 0.60 11.80
C ARG A 150 4.18 1.04 12.33
N HIS A 151 4.53 0.61 13.55
CA HIS A 151 5.84 0.92 14.15
C HIS A 151 7.00 0.35 13.32
N LEU A 152 6.85 -0.91 12.87
CA LEU A 152 7.77 -1.56 11.94
C LEU A 152 7.97 -0.74 10.67
N MET A 153 6.89 -0.32 10.00
CA MET A 153 6.97 0.50 8.78
C MET A 153 7.65 1.84 9.03
N GLN A 154 7.33 2.51 10.15
CA GLN A 154 7.98 3.76 10.55
C GLN A 154 9.48 3.59 10.78
N LYS A 155 9.89 2.52 11.47
CA LYS A 155 11.30 2.21 11.73
C LYS A 155 12.08 1.95 10.44
N LEU A 156 11.42 1.36 9.44
CA LEU A 156 11.99 1.12 8.11
C LEU A 156 11.91 2.34 7.17
N GLY A 157 11.18 3.39 7.54
CA GLY A 157 10.95 4.56 6.68
C GLY A 157 10.00 4.28 5.52
N LEU A 158 9.09 3.31 5.66
CA LEU A 158 8.13 2.93 4.63
C LEU A 158 6.80 3.67 4.80
N HIS A 159 6.22 4.07 3.67
CA HIS A 159 4.98 4.85 3.62
C HIS A 159 3.79 4.04 3.11
N SER A 160 4.04 2.86 2.53
CA SER A 160 2.98 2.02 1.99
C SER A 160 3.25 0.52 2.18
N GLU A 161 2.18 -0.28 2.14
CA GLU A 161 2.30 -1.74 2.14
C GLU A 161 2.94 -2.24 0.85
N VAL A 162 2.82 -1.51 -0.25
CA VAL A 162 3.52 -1.82 -1.50
C VAL A 162 5.03 -1.80 -1.28
N GLU A 163 5.55 -0.75 -0.63
CA GLU A 163 6.96 -0.69 -0.26
C GLU A 163 7.35 -1.80 0.73
N LEU A 164 6.47 -2.17 1.65
CA LEU A 164 6.72 -3.30 2.56
C LEU A 164 7.00 -4.60 1.79
N PHE A 165 6.22 -4.90 0.75
CA PHE A 165 6.47 -6.06 -0.11
C PHE A 165 7.70 -5.89 -1.01
N ALA A 166 8.07 -4.67 -1.37
CA ALA A 166 9.26 -4.38 -2.17
C ALA A 166 10.58 -4.68 -1.43
N LEU A 167 10.58 -4.76 -0.10
CA LEU A 167 11.71 -5.27 0.69
C LEU A 167 12.07 -6.73 0.40
N ALA A 168 11.14 -7.45 -0.20
CA ALA A 168 11.15 -8.90 -0.28
C ALA A 168 10.58 -9.38 -1.64
N PRO A 169 11.22 -9.02 -2.78
CA PRO A 169 10.68 -9.32 -4.11
C PRO A 169 10.47 -10.81 -4.37
N GLN A 170 11.30 -11.68 -3.79
CA GLN A 170 11.15 -13.13 -3.90
C GLN A 170 9.87 -13.62 -3.21
N GLN A 171 9.56 -13.12 -2.01
CA GLN A 171 8.29 -13.46 -1.34
C GLN A 171 7.08 -12.89 -2.11
N ALA A 172 7.21 -11.68 -2.66
CA ALA A 172 6.18 -11.09 -3.51
C ALA A 172 5.91 -11.94 -4.78
N ARG A 173 6.95 -12.44 -5.44
CA ARG A 173 6.84 -13.39 -6.57
C ARG A 173 6.19 -14.70 -6.14
N ALA A 174 6.59 -15.25 -4.99
CA ALA A 174 6.02 -16.48 -4.47
C ALA A 174 4.51 -16.36 -4.21
N LEU A 175 4.04 -15.23 -3.68
CA LEU A 175 2.60 -14.95 -3.51
C LEU A 175 1.83 -14.90 -4.83
N LEU A 176 2.49 -14.47 -5.90
CA LEU A 176 1.89 -14.36 -7.23
C LEU A 176 2.16 -15.58 -8.12
N ALA A 177 2.91 -16.59 -7.64
CA ALA A 177 3.32 -17.72 -8.47
C ALA A 177 2.13 -18.47 -9.07
N ASN A 178 1.03 -18.60 -8.32
CA ASN A 178 -0.20 -19.27 -8.77
C ASN A 178 -1.21 -18.31 -9.43
N TRP A 179 -0.88 -17.04 -9.57
CA TRP A 179 -1.73 -16.07 -10.26
C TRP A 179 -1.57 -16.25 -11.78
N PRO A 180 -2.63 -16.49 -12.57
CA PRO A 180 -2.53 -16.86 -13.99
C PRO A 180 -1.82 -15.80 -14.83
N ALA A 181 -1.98 -14.52 -14.51
CA ALA A 181 -1.32 -13.43 -15.23
C ALA A 181 0.17 -13.25 -14.87
N SER A 182 0.70 -13.99 -13.88
CA SER A 182 2.12 -13.90 -13.48
C SER A 182 3.09 -14.30 -14.60
N THR A 183 2.69 -15.26 -15.45
CA THR A 183 3.50 -15.73 -16.59
C THR A 183 3.62 -14.65 -17.66
N GLU A 184 2.50 -14.01 -18.01
CA GLU A 184 2.43 -12.97 -19.04
C GLU A 184 3.16 -11.68 -18.63
N LEU A 185 3.26 -11.41 -17.33
CA LEU A 185 3.99 -10.30 -16.77
C LEU A 185 5.51 -10.57 -16.59
N GLY A 186 5.99 -11.77 -16.92
CA GLY A 186 7.38 -12.15 -16.67
C GLY A 186 7.76 -12.16 -15.18
N LEU A 187 6.79 -12.33 -14.27
CA LEU A 187 7.02 -12.33 -12.82
C LEU A 187 7.53 -13.67 -12.30
N ARG A 188 7.48 -14.72 -13.13
CA ARG A 188 8.07 -16.02 -12.86
C ARG A 188 9.56 -15.95 -13.17
N GLU A 189 10.41 -16.33 -12.23
CA GLU A 189 11.84 -16.50 -12.51
C GLU A 189 12.00 -17.53 -13.63
N GLU A 190 12.62 -17.14 -14.74
CA GLU A 190 13.33 -18.11 -15.57
C GLU A 190 14.34 -18.76 -14.64
N LYS A 191 14.19 -20.07 -14.41
CA LYS A 191 15.31 -20.86 -13.94
C LYS A 191 16.42 -20.64 -14.97
N VAL A 192 17.38 -19.77 -14.65
CA VAL A 192 18.68 -19.79 -15.30
C VAL A 192 19.25 -21.15 -14.95
N CYS A 193 19.01 -22.11 -15.82
CA CYS A 193 19.74 -23.36 -15.84
C CYS A 193 21.17 -22.95 -16.14
N ILE A 194 21.97 -22.78 -15.09
CA ILE A 194 23.42 -22.77 -15.20
C ILE A 194 23.74 -24.19 -15.66
N THR A 195 23.79 -24.42 -16.97
CA THR A 195 24.38 -25.64 -17.54
C THR A 195 25.86 -25.53 -17.25
N ASN A 196 26.23 -26.00 -16.08
CA ASN A 196 27.60 -26.25 -15.72
C ASN A 196 28.03 -27.44 -16.57
N THR A 197 28.58 -27.16 -17.75
CA THR A 197 29.25 -28.15 -18.60
C THR A 197 30.61 -28.42 -17.95
N PRO A 198 30.86 -29.60 -17.34
CA PRO A 198 32.21 -29.96 -16.96
C PRO A 198 33.03 -30.20 -18.24
N ILE A 199 34.28 -29.75 -18.19
CA ILE A 199 35.33 -29.77 -19.22
C ILE A 199 35.49 -31.17 -19.84
#